data_AF-R4W8D7-F1
#
_entry.id   AF-R4W8D7-F1
#
_cell.length_a   1.000
_cell.length_b   1.000
_cell.length_c   1.000
_cell.angle_alpha   90.00
_cell.angle_beta   90.00
_cell.angle_gamma   90.00
#
_symmetry.space_group_name_H-M   'P 1'
#
loop_
_entity.id
_entity.type
_entity.pdbx_description
1 polymer ?
#
loop_
_entity_poly.entity_id
_entity_poly.type
_entity_poly.pdbx_seq_one_letter_code
_entity_poly.pdbx_strand_id
1 'polypeptide(L)'
;MEERTLDLAGRLAGGVPEERLLSPSEPESGLVTIDVPDPEATVERLREDGIVVRPLPFPDAIRASVHAVNTAEEVDRLLEGLEGEI
;
A
#
# COMPACT_ATOMS: atom_id res chain seq x y z
N MET A 1 -4.52 19.37 1.14
CA MET A 1 -3.87 18.31 1.93
C MET A 1 -4.58 16.99 1.72
N GLU A 2 -5.91 16.96 1.87
CA GLU A 2 -6.73 15.79 1.59
C GLU A 2 -6.64 15.35 0.12
N GLU A 3 -6.80 16.27 -0.84
CA GLU A 3 -6.65 15.99 -2.28
C GLU A 3 -5.33 15.27 -2.62
N ARG A 4 -4.19 15.82 -2.20
CA ARG A 4 -2.87 15.16 -2.35
C ARG A 4 -2.81 13.77 -1.71
N THR A 5 -3.48 13.56 -0.58
CA THR A 5 -3.52 12.25 0.06
C THR A 5 -4.28 11.25 -0.81
N LEU A 6 -5.41 11.66 -1.37
CA LEU A 6 -6.23 10.84 -2.26
C LEU A 6 -5.51 10.58 -3.59
N ASP A 7 -4.80 11.55 -4.16
CA ASP A 7 -4.01 11.36 -5.38
C ASP A 7 -2.92 10.30 -5.19
N LEU A 8 -2.19 10.35 -4.08
CA LEU A 8 -1.15 9.39 -3.75
C LEU A 8 -1.74 8.00 -3.44
N ALA A 9 -2.86 7.95 -2.72
CA ALA A 9 -3.57 6.69 -2.46
C ALA A 9 -4.09 6.08 -3.77
N GLY A 10 -4.63 6.89 -4.68
CA GLY A 10 -5.10 6.46 -5.99
C GLY A 10 -3.97 5.94 -6.87
N ARG A 11 -2.79 6.57 -6.82
CA ARG A 11 -1.58 6.05 -7.47
C ARG A 11 -1.19 4.67 -6.94
N LEU A 12 -1.21 4.49 -5.61
CA LEU A 12 -0.92 3.19 -5.01
C LEU A 12 -1.97 2.14 -5.42
N ALA A 13 -3.26 2.45 -5.27
CA ALA A 13 -4.35 1.55 -5.63
C ALA A 13 -4.31 1.15 -7.11
N GLY A 14 -4.02 2.09 -8.01
CA GLY A 14 -3.90 1.83 -9.46
C GLY A 14 -2.66 1.03 -9.87
N GLY A 15 -1.65 0.94 -9.00
CA GLY A 15 -0.46 0.11 -9.22
C GLY A 15 -0.60 -1.33 -8.72
N VAL A 16 -1.64 -1.63 -7.94
CA VAL A 16 -1.91 -2.97 -7.40
C VAL A 16 -2.88 -3.71 -8.34
N PRO A 17 -2.63 -4.99 -8.67
CA PRO A 17 -3.58 -5.80 -9.43
C PRO A 17 -4.96 -5.83 -8.75
N GLU A 18 -6.04 -5.71 -9.53
CA GLU A 18 -7.42 -5.64 -9.01
C GLU A 18 -7.77 -6.84 -8.11
N GLU A 19 -7.25 -8.02 -8.43
CA GLU A 19 -7.40 -9.26 -7.67
C GLU A 19 -6.71 -9.25 -6.29
N ARG A 20 -5.72 -8.37 -6.09
CA ARG A 20 -5.00 -8.18 -4.81
C ARG A 20 -5.42 -6.92 -4.07
N LEU A 21 -6.19 -6.04 -4.69
CA LEU A 21 -6.63 -4.79 -4.09
C LEU A 21 -7.90 -5.03 -3.27
N LEU A 22 -7.79 -4.98 -1.93
CA LEU A 22 -8.92 -5.21 -1.02
C LEU A 22 -9.66 -3.92 -0.65
N SER A 23 -9.03 -2.76 -0.84
CA SER A 23 -9.69 -1.45 -0.75
C SER A 23 -10.34 -1.05 -2.09
N PRO A 24 -11.24 -0.05 -2.14
CA PRO A 24 -11.74 0.48 -3.40
C PRO A 24 -10.60 0.99 -4.31
N SER A 25 -10.76 0.82 -5.63
CA SER A 25 -9.84 1.36 -6.65
C SER A 25 -9.85 2.89 -6.72
N GLU A 26 -10.93 3.52 -6.26
CA GLU A 26 -11.06 4.96 -6.01
C GLU A 26 -11.06 5.18 -4.49
N PRO A 27 -9.90 5.51 -3.88
CA PRO A 27 -9.81 5.63 -2.43
C PRO A 27 -10.58 6.85 -1.90
N GLU A 28 -11.34 6.64 -0.84
CA GLU A 28 -12.01 7.72 -0.09
C GLU A 28 -11.15 8.23 1.08
N SER A 29 -9.98 7.61 1.30
CA SER A 29 -9.03 7.95 2.35
C SER A 29 -7.60 7.58 1.93
N GLY A 30 -6.61 7.94 2.77
CA GLY A 30 -5.23 7.52 2.58
C GLY A 30 -4.95 6.04 2.88
N LEU A 31 -5.96 5.21 3.10
CA LEU A 31 -5.78 3.80 3.45
C LEU A 31 -5.96 2.92 2.21
N VAL A 32 -4.93 2.14 1.91
CA VAL A 32 -4.96 1.13 0.84
C VAL A 32 -4.63 -0.23 1.45
N THR A 33 -5.51 -1.19 1.24
CA THR A 33 -5.36 -2.56 1.75
C THR A 33 -5.05 -3.49 0.61
N ILE A 34 -3.96 -4.26 0.74
CA ILE A 34 -3.38 -5.07 -0.32
C ILE A 34 -3.23 -6.49 0.21
N ASP A 35 -3.81 -7.45 -0.50
CA ASP A 35 -3.63 -8.88 -0.29
C ASP A 35 -2.21 -9.28 -0.67
N VAL A 36 -1.52 -9.96 0.23
CA VAL A 36 -0.17 -10.49 0.01
C VAL A 36 -0.08 -11.89 0.64
N PRO A 37 0.75 -12.80 0.12
CA PRO A 37 0.80 -14.20 0.57
C PRO A 37 1.20 -14.38 2.04
N ASP A 38 2.09 -13.51 2.55
CA ASP A 38 2.58 -13.52 3.94
C ASP A 38 2.74 -12.05 4.41
N PRO A 39 1.72 -11.48 5.08
CA PRO A 39 1.74 -10.08 5.52
C PRO A 39 2.89 -9.75 6.47
N GLU A 40 3.18 -10.62 7.42
CA GLU A 40 4.25 -10.46 8.39
C GLU A 40 5.63 -10.42 7.72
N ALA A 41 5.92 -11.37 6.83
CA ALA A 41 7.18 -11.41 6.08
C ALA A 41 7.30 -10.20 5.15
N THR A 42 6.21 -9.82 4.48
CA THR A 42 6.17 -8.65 3.60
C THR A 42 6.48 -7.36 4.36
N VAL A 43 5.87 -7.17 5.54
CA VAL A 43 6.11 -6.01 6.41
C VAL A 43 7.58 -5.94 6.84
N GLU A 44 8.16 -7.05 7.28
CA GLU A 44 9.55 -7.09 7.72
C GLU A 44 10.51 -6.73 6.57
N ARG A 45 10.31 -7.31 5.39
CA ARG A 45 11.12 -7.01 4.20
C ARG A 45 11.01 -5.54 3.79
N LEU A 46 9.79 -5.01 3.68
CA LEU A 46 9.58 -3.59 3.34
C LEU A 46 10.23 -2.67 4.37
N ARG A 47 10.25 -3.05 5.65
CA ARG A 47 10.90 -2.28 6.71
C ARG A 47 12.42 -2.19 6.53
N GLU A 48 13.07 -3.23 6.01
CA GLU A 48 14.50 -3.21 5.69
C GLU A 48 14.84 -2.14 4.62
N ASP A 49 13.90 -1.89 3.69
CA ASP A 49 13.98 -0.85 2.67
C ASP A 49 13.46 0.53 3.15
N GLY A 50 13.14 0.66 4.44
CA GLY A 50 12.64 1.87 5.06
C GLY A 50 11.16 2.18 4.78
N ILE A 51 10.40 1.20 4.27
CA ILE A 51 8.97 1.32 3.97
C ILE A 51 8.17 0.71 5.12
N VAL A 52 7.32 1.52 5.75
CA VAL A 52 6.53 1.07 6.91
C VAL A 52 5.06 0.90 6.52
N VAL A 53 4.61 -0.34 6.53
CA VAL A 53 3.20 -0.73 6.40
C VAL A 53 2.76 -1.52 7.63
N ARG A 54 1.47 -1.80 7.75
CA ARG A 54 0.92 -2.54 8.90
C ARG A 54 0.24 -3.83 8.43
N PRO A 55 0.53 -5.00 9.04
CA PRO A 55 -0.26 -6.19 8.80
C PRO A 55 -1.65 -6.06 9.44
N LEU A 56 -2.67 -6.61 8.81
CA LEU A 56 -4.02 -6.72 9.33
C LEU A 56 -4.27 -8.16 9.77
N PRO A 57 -4.83 -8.38 10.97
CA PRO A 57 -5.14 -9.74 11.45
C PRO A 57 -6.34 -10.37 10.73
N PHE A 58 -7.22 -9.55 10.12
CA PHE A 58 -8.30 -10.00 9.26
C PHE A 58 -8.81 -8.82 8.39
N PRO A 59 -8.89 -8.95 7.05
CA PRO A 59 -8.33 -10.06 6.25
C PRO A 59 -6.81 -10.15 6.42
N ASP A 60 -6.23 -11.32 6.13
CA ASP A 60 -4.79 -11.58 6.23
C ASP A 60 -4.06 -10.84 5.09
N ALA A 61 -3.70 -9.58 5.37
CA ALA A 61 -3.31 -8.60 4.35
C ALA A 61 -2.42 -7.51 4.96
N ILE A 62 -1.83 -6.66 4.12
CA ILE A 62 -1.17 -5.44 4.58
C ILE A 62 -2.02 -4.20 4.32
N ARG A 63 -1.81 -3.16 5.13
CA ARG A 63 -2.39 -1.84 4.95
C ARG A 63 -1.31 -0.78 4.89
N ALA A 64 -1.28 -0.05 3.79
CA ALA A 64 -0.53 1.18 3.65
C ALA A 64 -1.37 2.37 4.14
N SER A 65 -0.74 3.29 4.85
CA SER A 65 -1.35 4.55 5.30
C SER A 65 -0.61 5.71 4.64
N VAL A 66 -1.15 6.16 3.53
CA VAL A 66 -0.65 7.26 2.73
C VAL A 66 -1.16 8.59 3.30
N HIS A 67 -0.27 9.57 3.40
CA HIS A 67 -0.58 10.90 3.88
C HIS A 67 0.00 11.96 2.94
N ALA A 68 -0.47 13.20 3.06
CA ALA A 68 0.01 14.32 2.23
C ALA A 68 1.52 14.59 2.30
N VAL A 69 2.18 14.15 3.39
CA VAL A 69 3.63 14.27 3.58
C VAL A 69 4.44 13.27 2.77
N ASN A 70 3.80 12.20 2.28
CA ASN A 70 4.45 11.22 1.42
C ASN A 70 4.73 11.80 0.03
N THR A 71 5.61 11.12 -0.71
CA THR A 71 5.92 11.44 -2.11
C THR A 71 5.42 10.37 -3.07
N ALA A 72 5.33 10.76 -4.34
CA ALA A 72 5.08 9.82 -5.42
C ALA A 72 6.18 8.74 -5.50
N GLU A 73 7.45 9.12 -5.30
CA GLU A 73 8.54 8.14 -5.33
C GLU A 73 8.48 7.15 -4.16
N GLU A 74 7.98 7.55 -2.99
CA GLU A 74 7.71 6.63 -1.88
C GLU A 74 6.62 5.61 -2.22
N VAL A 75 5.56 6.05 -2.91
CA VAL A 75 4.49 5.17 -3.40
C VAL A 75 5.04 4.21 -4.45
N ASP A 76 5.86 4.69 -5.38
CA ASP A 76 6.48 3.85 -6.42
C ASP A 76 7.41 2.81 -5.81
N ARG A 77 8.24 3.19 -4.83
CA ARG A 77 9.10 2.23 -4.11
C ARG A 77 8.30 1.17 -3.36
N LEU A 78 7.14 1.51 -2.81
CA LEU A 78 6.24 0.52 -2.21
C LEU A 78 5.72 -0.45 -3.27
N LEU A 79 5.32 0.03 -4.44
CA LEU A 79 4.85 -0.81 -5.55
C LEU A 79 5.97 -1.73 -6.07
N GLU A 80 7.15 -1.20 -6.32
CA GLU A 80 8.35 -1.98 -6.70
C GLU A 80 8.66 -3.05 -5.65
N GLY A 81 8.56 -2.67 -4.36
CA GLY A 81 8.70 -3.59 -3.25
C GLY A 81 7.66 -4.70 -3.24
N LEU A 82 6.52 -4.57 -3.91
CA LEU A 82 5.45 -5.58 -3.93
C LEU A 82 5.44 -6.46 -5.19
N GLU A 83 6.17 -6.13 -6.26
CA GLU A 83 6.12 -6.82 -7.58
C GLU A 83 6.36 -8.35 -7.53
N GLY A 84 6.98 -8.87 -6.47
CA GLY A 84 7.17 -10.32 -6.27
C GLY A 84 6.09 -11.03 -5.44
N GLU A 85 5.16 -10.27 -4.85
CA GLU A 85 4.14 -10.75 -3.91
C GLU A 85 2.71 -10.61 -4.44
N ILE A 86 2.47 -9.65 -5.35
CA ILE A 86 1.14 -9.33 -5.89
C ILE A 86 0.92 -9.82 -7.31
#